data_AF-A0A182AKR9-F1
#
_entry.id   AF-A0A182AKR9-F1
#
_cell.length_a   1.000
_cell.length_b   1.000
_cell.length_c   1.000
_cell.angle_alpha   90.00
_cell.angle_beta   90.00
_cell.angle_gamma   90.00
#
_symmetry.space_group_name_H-M   'P 1'
#
loop_
_entity.id
_entity.type
_entity.pdbx_description
1 polymer ?
#
loop_
_entity_poly.entity_id
_entity_poly.type
_entity_poly.pdbx_seq_one_letter_code
_entity_poly.pdbx_strand_id
1 'polypeptide(L)' 'MTPLPDRVVIVALLATVGVCFALVLWTVKLQPRQELPMQWRDAPAARLDGRPFPSPVASSLPTVP' A
#
# COMPACT_ATOMS: atom_id res chain seq x y z
N MET A 1 -9.83 -44.55 17.02
CA MET A 1 -9.21 -43.28 16.59
C MET A 1 -8.25 -43.59 15.46
N THR A 2 -8.75 -43.64 14.23
CA THR A 2 -7.92 -43.90 13.05
C THR A 2 -7.29 -42.60 12.58
N PRO A 3 -5.95 -42.49 12.56
CA PRO A 3 -5.28 -41.27 12.12
C PRO A 3 -5.60 -41.00 10.66
N LEU A 4 -5.88 -39.74 10.33
CA LEU A 4 -6.11 -39.33 8.95
C LEU A 4 -4.84 -39.63 8.13
N PRO A 5 -4.97 -40.18 6.90
CA PRO A 5 -3.81 -40.44 6.09
C PRO A 5 -3.07 -39.12 5.78
N ASP A 6 -1.77 -39.09 6.05
CA ASP A 6 -0.90 -37.90 5.90
C ASP A 6 -1.03 -37.22 4.52
N ARG A 7 -1.14 -38.04 3.47
CA ARG A 7 -1.44 -37.60 2.08
C ARG A 7 -2.69 -36.74 1.95
N VAL A 8 -3.75 -37.02 2.72
CA VAL A 8 -5.00 -36.26 2.69
C VAL A 8 -4.79 -34.89 3.29
N VAL A 9 -4.02 -34.81 4.38
CA VAL A 9 -3.69 -33.54 5.04
C VAL A 9 -2.85 -32.68 4.10
N ILE A 10 -1.83 -33.25 3.46
CA ILE A 10 -0.97 -32.55 2.50
C ILE A 10 -1.80 -32.02 1.31
N VAL A 11 -2.66 -32.85 0.72
CA VAL A 11 -3.53 -32.45 -0.39
C VAL A 11 -4.49 -31.35 0.04
N ALA A 12 -5.10 -31.45 1.22
CA ALA A 12 -6.00 -30.43 1.74
C ALA A 12 -5.26 -29.10 1.99
N LEU A 13 -4.03 -29.16 2.48
CA LEU A 13 -3.19 -27.98 2.71
C LEU A 13 -2.85 -27.29 1.38
N LEU A 14 -2.36 -28.05 0.40
CA LEU A 14 -2.05 -27.54 -0.94
C LEU A 14 -3.29 -26.96 -1.64
N ALA A 15 -4.44 -27.63 -1.53
CA ALA A 15 -5.69 -27.14 -2.08
C ALA A 15 -6.12 -25.82 -1.43
N THR A 16 -6.03 -25.72 -0.11
CA THR A 16 -6.39 -24.49 0.62
C THR A 16 -5.49 -23.32 0.22
N VAL A 17 -4.19 -23.54 0.13
CA VAL A 17 -3.22 -22.53 -0.32
C VAL A 17 -3.50 -22.12 -1.76
N GLY A 18 -3.73 -23.08 -2.65
CA GLY A 18 -4.04 -22.82 -4.06
C GLY A 18 -5.33 -22.02 -4.24
N VAL A 19 -6.39 -22.36 -3.50
CA VAL A 19 -7.66 -21.62 -3.52
C VAL A 19 -7.48 -20.20 -3.00
N CYS A 20 -6.77 -20.00 -1.87
CA CYS A 20 -6.47 -18.66 -1.37
C CYS A 20 -5.73 -17.82 -2.43
N PHE A 21 -4.71 -18.39 -3.06
CA PHE A 21 -3.95 -17.70 -4.09
C PHE A 21 -4.81 -17.36 -5.32
N ALA A 22 -5.65 -18.30 -5.78
CA ALA A 22 -6.58 -18.08 -6.87
C ALA A 22 -7.58 -16.95 -6.54
N LEU A 23 -8.15 -16.94 -5.34
CA LEU A 23 -9.08 -15.90 -4.89
C LEU A 23 -8.43 -14.51 -4.83
N VAL A 24 -7.19 -14.42 -4.35
CA VAL A 24 -6.45 -13.14 -4.32
C VAL A 24 -6.20 -12.62 -5.74
N LEU A 25 -5.67 -13.46 -6.63
CA LEU A 25 -5.45 -13.08 -8.03
C LEU A 25 -6.74 -12.69 -8.73
N TRP A 26 -7.81 -13.45 -8.48
CA TRP A 26 -9.14 -13.16 -9.01
C TRP A 26 -9.67 -11.82 -8.50
N THR A 27 -9.45 -11.51 -7.22
CA THR A 27 -9.87 -10.25 -6.60
C THR A 27 -9.11 -9.06 -7.19
N VAL A 28 -7.79 -9.16 -7.36
CA VAL A 28 -6.98 -8.12 -8.03
C VAL A 28 -7.41 -7.91 -9.47
N LYS A 29 -7.76 -8.99 -10.19
CA LYS A 29 -8.30 -8.90 -11.55
C LYS A 29 -9.65 -8.18 -11.59
N LEU A 30 -10.54 -8.45 -10.63
CA LEU A 30 -11.88 -7.86 -10.57
C LEU A 30 -11.85 -6.39 -10.15
N GLN A 31 -11.02 -6.03 -9.18
CA GLN A 31 -10.84 -4.67 -8.72
C GLN A 31 -9.37 -4.32 -8.79
N PRO A 32 -8.88 -3.81 -9.93
CA PRO A 32 -7.58 -3.20 -10.01
C PRO A 32 -7.61 -1.95 -9.11
N ARG A 33 -7.32 -2.15 -7.82
CA ARG A 33 -7.25 -1.07 -6.85
C ARG A 33 -6.06 -0.23 -7.28
N GLN A 34 -6.33 0.91 -7.90
CA GLN A 34 -5.31 1.90 -8.20
C GLN A 34 -4.61 2.21 -6.89
N GLU A 35 -3.31 1.91 -6.85
CA GLU A 35 -2.47 2.20 -5.71
C GLU A 35 -2.63 3.68 -5.36
N LEU A 36 -3.02 3.97 -4.10
CA LEU A 36 -2.77 5.32 -3.60
C LEU A 36 -1.27 5.56 -3.78
N PRO A 37 -0.87 6.70 -4.35
CA PRO A 37 0.53 7.01 -4.60
C PRO A 37 1.33 6.69 -3.34
N MET A 38 2.32 5.83 -3.48
CA MET A 38 3.18 5.45 -2.37
C MET A 38 3.90 6.72 -1.91
N GLN A 39 3.38 7.36 -0.87
CA GLN A 39 3.78 8.70 -0.41
C GLN A 39 5.28 8.83 -0.12
N TRP A 40 5.99 7.72 0.07
CA TRP A 40 7.44 7.68 0.24
C TRP A 40 8.24 7.86 -1.07
N ARG A 41 7.62 7.62 -2.22
CA ARG A 41 8.16 7.95 -3.57
C ARG A 41 7.82 9.37 -3.99
N ASP A 42 6.76 9.94 -3.41
CA ASP A 42 6.35 11.35 -3.54
C ASP A 42 6.87 12.22 -2.40
N ALA A 43 7.88 11.76 -1.65
CA ALA A 43 8.78 12.73 -1.05
C ALA A 43 9.27 13.57 -2.24
N PRO A 44 8.97 14.88 -2.30
CA PRO A 44 9.60 15.70 -3.32
C PRO A 44 11.07 15.43 -3.08
N ALA A 45 11.78 14.89 -4.09
CA ALA A 45 13.22 14.97 -4.12
C ALA A 45 13.47 16.41 -3.69
N ALA A 46 14.01 16.54 -2.47
CA ALA A 46 14.04 17.81 -1.78
C ALA A 46 14.52 18.79 -2.83
N ARG A 47 13.74 19.86 -3.04
CA ARG A 47 14.13 21.03 -3.82
C ARG A 47 15.51 21.45 -3.27
N LEU A 48 16.55 20.78 -3.73
CA LEU A 48 17.95 21.04 -3.53
C LEU A 48 18.48 21.76 -4.77
N ASP A 49 17.59 22.22 -5.65
CA ASP A 49 17.82 23.34 -6.56
C ASP A 49 17.27 24.63 -5.93
N GLY A 50 17.94 25.07 -4.86
CA GLY A 50 18.21 26.48 -4.53
C GLY A 50 17.09 27.52 -4.48
N ARG A 51 15.80 27.17 -4.54
CA ARG A 51 14.70 28.15 -4.52
C ARG A 51 14.01 28.20 -3.15
N PRO A 52 14.05 29.35 -2.44
CA PRO A 52 13.25 29.55 -1.25
C PRO A 52 11.77 29.38 -1.61
N PHE A 53 11.07 28.49 -0.91
CA PHE A 53 9.62 28.40 -1.00
C PHE A 53 9.03 29.55 -0.17
N PRO A 54 8.15 30.40 -0.73
CA PRO A 54 7.50 31.43 0.06
C PRO A 54 6.56 30.77 1.09
N SER A 55 6.87 30.94 2.37
CA SER A 55 5.98 30.56 3.46
C SER A 55 4.74 31.48 3.45
N PRO A 56 3.51 30.94 3.46
CA PRO A 56 2.30 31.77 3.56
C PRO A 56 2.06 32.35 4.97
N VAL A 57 3.04 32.26 5.90
CA VAL A 57 2.89 32.73 7.30
C VAL A 57 3.37 34.18 7.51
N ALA A 58 3.59 34.94 6.44
CA ALA A 58 3.99 36.35 6.51
C ALA A 58 2.84 37.32 6.12
N SER A 59 1.60 37.00 6.48
CA SER A 59 0.44 37.85 6.17
C SER A 59 -0.57 37.90 7.30
N SER A 60 -0.19 38.53 8.42
CA SER A 60 -1.06 39.46 9.17
C SER A 60 -0.35 39.96 10.43
N LEU A 61 0.51 40.96 10.28
CA LEU A 61 0.87 41.84 11.39
C LEU A 61 1.15 43.25 10.85
N PRO A 62 0.11 44.09 10.70
CA PRO A 62 0.29 45.52 10.60
C PRO A 62 0.08 46.16 11.97
N THR A 63 1.19 46.46 12.64
CA THR A 63 1.29 47.56 13.61
C THR A 63 1.14 48.88 12.84
N VAL A 64 0.25 49.76 13.29
CA VAL A 64 -0.03 51.10 12.75
C VAL A 64 -0.21 52.04 13.97
N PRO A 65 0.23 53.32 13.90
CA PRO A 65 1.21 53.96 14.78
C PRO A 65 0.70 54.52 16.10
#